data_AF-A0A2V2CFY9-F1
#
_entry.id   AF-A0A2V2CFY9-F1
#
_cell.length_a   1.000
_cell.length_b   1.000
_cell.length_c   1.000
_cell.angle_alpha   90.00
_cell.angle_beta   90.00
_cell.angle_gamma   90.00
#
_symmetry.space_group_name_H-M   'P 1'
#
loop_
_entity.id
_entity.type
_entity.pdbx_description
1 polymer ?
#
loop_
_entity_poly.entity_id
_entity_poly.type
_entity_poly.pdbx_seq_one_letter_code
_entity_poly.pdbx_strand_id
1 'polypeptide(L)'
;MKKFLTWFSLGVLLVSGIYACVAMAAMPRSYDGRNATVSVYELKEDPSSYDDSTADGAAAAIIQQNLEKTHAVNNVTSIVFDFRGYDTMGEAFILITAVAGSMVILFSRKNEKKEEDENER
;
A
#
# COMPACT_ATOMS: atom_id res chain seq x y z
N MET A 1 -14.81 35.07 -4.07
CA MET A 1 -14.48 34.33 -5.31
C MET A 1 -13.58 33.11 -5.08
N LYS A 2 -12.45 33.20 -4.36
CA LYS A 2 -11.56 32.04 -4.11
C LYS A 2 -12.25 30.85 -3.43
N LYS A 3 -13.02 31.09 -2.36
CA LYS A 3 -13.77 30.04 -1.66
C LYS A 3 -14.81 29.35 -2.57
N PHE A 4 -15.53 30.12 -3.38
CA PHE A 4 -16.49 29.57 -4.35
C PHE A 4 -15.79 28.65 -5.36
N LEU A 5 -14.65 29.08 -5.90
CA LEU A 5 -13.86 28.27 -6.84
C LEU A 5 -13.36 26.97 -6.18
N THR A 6 -12.94 27.01 -4.92
CA THR A 6 -12.54 25.81 -4.16
C THR A 6 -13.70 24.85 -3.94
N TRP A 7 -14.88 25.34 -3.53
CA TRP A 7 -16.06 24.50 -3.34
C TRP A 7 -16.55 23.90 -4.66
N PHE A 8 -16.48 24.68 -5.74
CA PHE A 8 -16.81 24.21 -7.07
C PHE A 8 -15.85 23.11 -7.55
N SER A 9 -14.54 23.30 -7.39
CA SER A 9 -13.55 22.27 -7.76
C SER A 9 -13.70 20.98 -6.94
N LEU A 10 -13.96 21.10 -5.63
CA LEU A 10 -14.27 19.96 -4.77
C LEU A 10 -15.53 19.22 -5.24
N GLY A 11 -16.57 19.96 -5.61
CA GLY A 11 -17.80 19.40 -6.18
C GLY A 11 -17.54 18.63 -7.48
N VAL A 12 -16.76 19.20 -8.40
CA VAL A 12 -16.39 18.55 -9.67
C VAL A 12 -15.58 17.27 -9.42
N LEU A 13 -14.57 17.32 -8.53
CA LEU A 13 -13.78 16.14 -8.17
C LEU A 13 -14.63 15.06 -7.53
N LEU A 14 -15.56 15.43 -6.64
CA LEU A 14 -16.46 14.48 -6.00
C LEU A 14 -17.37 13.80 -7.02
N VAL A 15 -18.01 14.56 -7.91
CA VAL A 15 -18.90 14.02 -8.94
C VAL A 15 -18.14 13.12 -9.91
N SER A 16 -16.94 13.56 -10.36
CA SER A 16 -16.07 12.74 -11.20
C SER A 16 -15.62 11.46 -10.50
N GLY A 17 -15.29 11.53 -9.21
CA GLY A 17 -14.91 10.37 -8.40
C GLY A 17 -16.06 9.38 -8.23
N ILE A 18 -17.26 9.86 -7.94
CA ILE A 18 -18.47 9.02 -7.86
C ILE A 18 -18.73 8.34 -9.20
N TYR A 19 -18.66 9.09 -10.30
CA TYR A 19 -18.81 8.52 -11.64
C TYR A 19 -17.77 7.42 -11.91
N ALA A 20 -16.50 7.67 -11.58
CA ALA A 20 -15.43 6.68 -11.76
C ALA A 20 -15.69 5.41 -10.94
N CYS A 21 -16.11 5.54 -9.67
CA CYS A 21 -16.47 4.40 -8.82
C CYS A 21 -17.64 3.59 -9.40
N VAL A 22 -18.69 4.26 -9.87
CA VAL A 22 -19.85 3.59 -10.49
C VAL A 22 -19.45 2.88 -11.79
N ALA A 23 -18.65 3.54 -12.63
CA ALA A 23 -18.14 2.96 -13.85
C ALA A 23 -17.26 1.72 -13.56
N MET A 24 -16.34 1.81 -12.59
CA MET A 24 -15.50 0.68 -12.18
C MET A 24 -16.33 -0.47 -11.61
N ALA A 25 -17.37 -0.19 -10.84
CA ALA A 25 -18.26 -1.22 -10.30
C ALA A 25 -19.08 -1.94 -11.38
N ALA A 26 -19.36 -1.28 -12.51
CA ALA A 26 -20.06 -1.86 -13.65
C ALA A 26 -19.12 -2.64 -14.60
N MET A 27 -17.80 -2.51 -14.47
CA MET A 27 -16.86 -3.24 -15.31
C MET A 27 -16.85 -4.74 -14.94
N PRO A 28 -16.59 -5.63 -15.91
CA PRO A 28 -16.36 -7.04 -15.63
C PRO A 28 -15.25 -7.22 -14.59
N ARG A 29 -15.40 -8.21 -13.70
CA ARG A 29 -14.35 -8.59 -12.78
C ARG A 29 -13.11 -9.01 -13.57
N SER A 30 -11.96 -8.45 -13.23
CA SER A 30 -10.67 -8.83 -13.81
C SER A 30 -10.30 -10.28 -13.50
N TYR A 31 -10.74 -10.80 -12.36
CA TYR A 31 -10.64 -12.21 -11.97
C TYR A 31 -11.85 -12.60 -11.13
N ASP A 32 -12.47 -13.73 -11.44
CA ASP A 32 -13.68 -14.22 -10.75
C ASP A 32 -13.53 -15.63 -10.16
N GLY A 33 -12.34 -16.24 -10.31
CA GLY A 33 -12.02 -17.57 -9.80
C GLY A 33 -12.79 -18.72 -10.45
N ARG A 34 -13.66 -18.48 -11.44
CA ARG A 34 -14.47 -19.53 -12.10
C ARG A 34 -13.64 -20.38 -13.06
N ASN A 35 -12.57 -19.82 -13.61
CA ASN A 35 -11.61 -20.50 -14.48
C ASN A 35 -10.35 -20.95 -13.73
N ALA A 36 -10.34 -20.92 -12.39
CA ALA A 36 -9.22 -21.43 -11.62
C ALA A 36 -9.12 -22.95 -11.86
N THR A 37 -7.92 -23.46 -12.14
CA THR A 37 -7.70 -24.90 -12.34
C THR A 37 -8.07 -25.70 -11.09
N VAL A 38 -7.86 -25.10 -9.91
CA VAL A 38 -8.19 -25.71 -8.61
C VAL A 38 -9.06 -24.76 -7.79
N SER A 39 -10.12 -25.29 -7.20
CA SER A 39 -11.07 -24.48 -6.45
C SER A 39 -10.48 -23.99 -5.11
N VAL A 40 -10.98 -22.86 -4.61
CA VAL A 40 -10.54 -22.31 -3.31
C VAL A 40 -10.84 -23.27 -2.15
N TYR A 41 -11.86 -24.11 -2.27
CA TYR A 41 -12.20 -25.10 -1.26
C TYR A 41 -11.21 -26.27 -1.26
N GLU A 42 -10.81 -26.76 -2.43
CA GLU A 42 -9.79 -27.82 -2.55
C GLU A 42 -8.43 -27.33 -2.08
N LEU A 43 -8.03 -26.09 -2.40
CA LEU A 43 -6.78 -25.49 -1.90
C LEU A 43 -6.73 -25.34 -0.38
N LYS A 44 -7.88 -25.25 0.29
CA LYS A 44 -7.94 -25.19 1.76
C LYS A 44 -7.67 -26.54 2.41
N GLU A 45 -8.13 -27.61 1.77
CA GLU A 45 -7.96 -28.99 2.24
C GLU A 45 -6.59 -29.55 1.83
N ASP A 46 -6.15 -29.23 0.62
CA ASP A 46 -4.84 -29.60 0.07
C ASP A 46 -4.14 -28.40 -0.57
N PRO A 47 -3.34 -27.64 0.20
CA PRO A 47 -2.54 -26.54 -0.33
C PRO A 47 -1.52 -26.95 -1.40
N SER A 48 -1.15 -28.24 -1.47
CA SER A 48 -0.19 -28.74 -2.46
C SER A 48 -0.80 -28.91 -3.85
N SER A 49 -2.13 -28.87 -3.95
CA SER A 49 -2.88 -28.85 -5.21
C SER A 49 -2.83 -27.49 -5.93
N TYR A 50 -2.02 -26.53 -5.46
CA TYR A 50 -1.85 -25.24 -6.10
C TYR A 50 -1.30 -25.37 -7.54
N ASP A 51 -2.05 -24.84 -8.51
CA ASP A 51 -1.65 -24.76 -9.92
C ASP A 51 -1.47 -23.30 -10.34
N ASP A 52 -0.28 -22.97 -10.83
CA ASP A 52 0.12 -21.65 -11.30
C ASP A 52 0.28 -21.58 -12.83
N SER A 53 -0.09 -22.63 -13.56
CA SER A 53 0.05 -22.72 -15.02
C SER A 53 -0.72 -21.65 -15.78
N THR A 54 -1.83 -21.17 -15.21
CA THR A 54 -2.67 -20.11 -15.78
C THR A 54 -2.27 -18.71 -15.32
N ALA A 55 -1.27 -18.58 -14.46
CA ALA A 55 -0.79 -17.26 -14.03
C ALA A 55 -0.19 -16.51 -15.22
N ASP A 56 -0.42 -15.20 -15.29
CA ASP A 56 0.11 -14.34 -16.34
C ASP A 56 0.80 -13.08 -15.80
N GLY A 57 1.43 -12.33 -16.71
CA GLY A 57 2.05 -11.05 -16.42
C GLY A 57 3.08 -11.08 -15.28
N ALA A 58 3.05 -10.04 -14.45
CA ALA A 58 3.97 -9.92 -13.31
C ALA A 58 3.71 -10.97 -12.23
N ALA A 59 2.46 -11.43 -12.07
CA ALA A 59 2.11 -12.44 -11.08
C ALA A 59 2.77 -13.78 -11.39
N ALA A 60 2.74 -14.22 -12.66
CA ALA A 60 3.43 -15.45 -13.10
C ALA A 60 4.93 -15.39 -12.81
N ALA A 61 5.58 -14.28 -13.17
CA ALA A 61 7.02 -14.10 -12.95
C ALA A 61 7.38 -14.17 -11.46
N ILE A 62 6.55 -13.58 -10.60
CA ILE A 62 6.76 -13.64 -9.15
C ILE A 62 6.55 -15.08 -8.65
N ILE A 63 5.45 -15.73 -9.00
CA ILE A 63 5.11 -17.05 -8.45
C ILE A 63 6.11 -18.12 -8.90
N GLN A 64 6.45 -18.16 -10.19
CA GLN A 64 7.30 -19.20 -10.77
C GLN A 64 8.78 -19.02 -10.44
N GLN A 65 9.25 -17.79 -10.21
CA GLN A 65 10.68 -17.50 -9.99
C GLN A 65 11.00 -17.14 -8.54
N ASN A 66 10.00 -17.00 -7.66
CA ASN A 66 10.17 -16.56 -6.28
C ASN A 66 11.22 -17.39 -5.53
N LEU A 67 11.08 -18.72 -5.49
CA LEU A 67 11.94 -19.56 -4.69
C LEU A 67 13.40 -19.55 -5.20
N GLU A 68 13.57 -19.48 -6.53
CA GLU A 68 14.88 -19.42 -7.17
C GLU A 68 15.57 -18.07 -6.92
N LYS A 69 14.83 -16.97 -7.05
CA LYS A 69 15.41 -15.61 -7.02
C LYS A 69 15.52 -15.01 -5.63
N THR A 70 14.64 -15.39 -4.72
CA THR A 70 14.53 -14.74 -3.40
C THR A 70 14.71 -15.73 -2.24
N HIS A 71 14.70 -17.04 -2.51
CA HIS A 71 14.79 -18.10 -1.51
C HIS A 71 13.69 -18.05 -0.43
N ALA A 72 12.64 -17.25 -0.63
CA ALA A 72 11.54 -17.10 0.32
C ALA A 72 10.38 -18.01 -0.07
N VAL A 73 10.07 -19.00 0.75
CA VAL A 73 8.91 -19.90 0.54
C VAL A 73 7.57 -19.14 0.54
N ASN A 74 7.52 -17.95 1.16
CA ASN A 74 6.34 -17.10 1.17
C ASN A 74 6.42 -16.03 0.07
N ASN A 75 5.57 -16.17 -0.95
CA ASN A 75 5.49 -15.22 -2.05
C ASN A 75 5.16 -13.79 -1.60
N VAL A 76 4.25 -13.61 -0.63
CA VAL A 76 3.88 -12.27 -0.15
C VAL A 76 5.09 -11.58 0.48
N THR A 77 5.85 -12.29 1.30
CA THR A 77 7.09 -11.76 1.89
C THR A 77 8.09 -11.36 0.81
N SER A 78 8.28 -12.20 -0.22
CA SER A 78 9.18 -11.88 -1.32
C SER A 78 8.74 -10.68 -2.14
N ILE A 79 7.44 -10.44 -2.27
CA ILE A 79 6.94 -9.26 -2.97
C ILE A 79 7.32 -8.02 -2.18
N VAL A 80 7.04 -8.01 -0.88
CA VAL A 80 7.24 -6.82 -0.03
C VAL A 80 8.72 -6.52 0.20
N PHE A 81 9.59 -7.54 0.32
CA PHE A 81 11.00 -7.33 0.67
C PHE A 81 11.99 -7.47 -0.49
N ASP A 82 11.70 -8.31 -1.49
CA ASP A 82 12.62 -8.56 -2.60
C ASP A 82 12.15 -7.86 -3.89
N PHE A 83 11.05 -8.32 -4.49
CA PHE A 83 10.58 -7.79 -5.79
C PHE A 83 10.16 -6.32 -5.73
N ARG A 84 9.56 -5.87 -4.62
CA ARG A 84 9.13 -4.49 -4.37
C ARG A 84 9.72 -3.93 -3.07
N GLY A 85 10.92 -4.36 -2.72
CA GLY A 85 11.63 -3.92 -1.51
C GLY A 85 11.79 -2.40 -1.40
N TYR A 86 11.91 -1.70 -2.54
CA TYR A 86 12.01 -0.24 -2.55
C TYR A 86 10.75 0.48 -2.06
N ASP A 87 9.56 -0.07 -2.29
CA ASP A 87 8.31 0.51 -1.80
C ASP A 87 8.25 0.43 -0.27
N THR A 88 8.57 -0.75 0.29
CA THR A 88 8.65 -0.99 1.74
C THR A 88 9.76 -0.17 2.41
N MET A 89 10.92 -0.04 1.76
CA MET A 89 11.99 0.83 2.24
C MET A 89 11.53 2.29 2.28
N GLY A 90 10.77 2.74 1.27
CA GLY A 90 10.15 4.05 1.24
C GLY A 90 9.17 4.28 2.40
N GLU A 91 8.31 3.30 2.69
CA GLU A 91 7.41 3.33 3.85
C GLU A 91 8.18 3.48 5.17
N ALA A 92 9.26 2.73 5.33
CA ALA A 92 10.13 2.84 6.51
C ALA A 92 10.75 4.23 6.63
N PHE A 93 11.23 4.82 5.53
CA PHE A 93 11.73 6.20 5.53
C PHE A 93 10.65 7.21 5.92
N ILE A 94 9.44 7.10 5.36
CA ILE A 94 8.30 7.98 5.72
C ILE A 94 8.04 7.92 7.23
N LEU A 95 7.98 6.72 7.81
CA LEU A 95 7.76 6.54 9.24
C LEU A 95 8.91 7.11 10.09
N ILE A 96 10.17 6.84 9.71
CA ILE A 96 11.35 7.38 10.40
C ILE A 96 11.35 8.90 10.36
N THR A 97 11.11 9.50 9.19
CA THR A 97 11.02 10.95 9.03
C THR A 97 9.87 11.54 9.84
N ALA A 98 8.70 10.89 9.87
CA ALA A 98 7.56 11.36 10.67
C ALA A 98 7.88 11.37 12.17
N VAL A 99 8.52 10.32 12.68
CA VAL A 99 8.92 10.23 14.10
C VAL A 99 10.02 11.25 14.42
N ALA A 100 11.07 11.33 13.59
CA ALA A 100 12.15 12.28 13.79
C ALA A 100 11.66 13.73 13.75
N GLY A 101 10.82 14.08 12.77
CA GLY A 101 10.22 15.41 12.67
C GLY A 101 9.33 15.75 13.87
N SER A 102 8.53 14.78 14.35
CA SER A 102 7.71 14.95 15.55
C SER A 102 8.56 15.15 16.80
N MET A 103 9.66 14.40 16.96
CA MET A 103 10.59 14.56 18.07
C MET A 103 11.23 15.95 18.09
N VAL A 104 11.70 16.44 16.94
CA VAL A 104 12.30 17.79 16.85
C VAL A 104 11.29 18.85 17.31
N ILE A 105 10.05 18.82 16.80
CA ILE A 105 9.02 19.80 17.18
C ILE A 105 8.72 19.75 18.69
N LEU A 106 8.62 18.56 19.27
CA LEU A 106 8.31 18.40 20.70
C LEU A 106 9.47 18.80 21.61
N PHE A 107 10.71 18.47 21.24
CA PHE A 107 11.88 18.73 22.08
C PHE A 107 12.40 20.17 21.95
N SER A 108 12.33 20.80 20.77
CA SER A 108 12.68 22.22 20.61
C SER A 108 11.79 23.11 21.48
N ARG A 109 10.49 22.83 21.53
CA ARG A 109 9.52 23.60 22.32
C ARG A 109 9.66 23.42 23.83
N LYS A 110 10.26 22.32 24.28
CA LYS A 110 10.58 22.09 25.70
C LYS A 110 11.77 22.92 26.15
N ASN A 111 12.78 23.08 25.29
CA ASN A 111 13.97 23.87 25.62
C ASN A 111 13.66 25.36 25.62
N GLU A 112 12.87 25.86 24.66
CA GLU A 112 12.43 27.26 24.62
C GLU A 112 11.70 27.68 25.91
N LYS A 113 10.74 26.87 26.38
CA LYS A 113 10.04 27.14 27.66
C LYS A 113 10.97 27.15 28.87
N LYS A 114 12.01 26.31 28.85
CA LYS A 114 12.96 26.19 29.95
C LYS A 114 13.90 27.40 30.01
N GLU A 115 14.28 27.93 28.84
CA GLU A 115 15.09 29.15 28.71
C GLU A 115 14.29 30.41 29.03
N GLU A 116 13.00 30.46 28.71
CA GLU A 116 12.09 31.54 29.17
C GLU A 116 11.96 31.54 30.69
N ASP A 117 11.71 30.38 31.32
CA ASP A 117 11.58 30.25 32.79
C ASP A 117 12.90 30.56 33.55
N GLU A 118 14.07 30.37 32.92
CA GLU A 118 15.38 30.71 33.51
C GLU A 118 15.73 32.19 33.35
N ASN A 119 15.31 32.86 32.28
CA ASN A 119 15.56 34.29 32.06
C ASN A 119 14.59 35.21 32.82
N GLU A 120 13.43 34.71 33.27
CA GLU A 120 12.48 35.44 34.11
C GLU A 120 12.82 35.39 35.62
N ARG A 121 13.89 34.69 36.02
CA ARG A 121 14.37 34.58 37.42
C ARG A 121 15.62 35.41 37.67
#